data_AF-A0A4R8LBA8-F1
#
_entry.id   AF-A0A4R8LBA8-F1
#
_cell.length_a   1.000
_cell.length_b   1.000
_cell.length_c   1.000
_cell.angle_alpha   90.00
_cell.angle_beta   90.00
_cell.angle_gamma   90.00
#
_symmetry.space_group_name_H-M   'P 1'
#
loop_
_entity.id
_entity.type
_entity.pdbx_description
1 polymer ?
#
loop_
_entity_poly.entity_id
_entity_poly.type
_entity_poly.pdbx_seq_one_letter_code
_entity_poly.pdbx_strand_id
1 'polypeptide(L)'
;MKLAFDLLSDVNAAHPYVLVGLLGDAETHRPGCFEPFMELAVEKGDNLKLSIYPTKSSVSLTVEQWEEIAQKARRYHARMLAGGEEW
;
A
#
# COMPACT_ATOMS: atom_id res chain seq x y z
N MET A 1 -5.83 8.50 14.55
CA MET A 1 -5.35 7.30 13.83
C MET A 1 -4.36 7.72 12.75
N LYS A 2 -3.38 6.89 12.44
CA LYS A 2 -2.34 7.18 11.42
C LYS A 2 -2.28 6.07 10.37
N LEU A 3 -1.88 6.41 9.15
CA LEU A 3 -1.66 5.42 8.11
C LEU A 3 -0.39 4.61 8.40
N ALA A 4 -0.44 3.32 8.07
CA ALA A 4 0.69 2.40 8.08
C ALA A 4 0.86 1.78 6.70
N PHE A 5 2.10 1.55 6.30
CA PHE A 5 2.45 1.05 4.98
C PHE A 5 3.50 -0.05 5.09
N ASP A 6 3.17 -1.25 4.61
CA ASP A 6 4.10 -2.37 4.52
C ASP A 6 4.39 -2.70 3.06
N LEU A 7 5.67 -2.70 2.68
CA LEU A 7 6.12 -3.20 1.39
C LEU A 7 6.39 -4.70 1.50
N LEU A 8 5.69 -5.50 0.71
CA LEU A 8 5.79 -6.95 0.71
C LEU A 8 6.23 -7.47 -0.65
N SER A 9 7.16 -8.41 -0.66
CA SER A 9 7.56 -9.16 -1.84
C SER A 9 6.91 -10.54 -1.79
N ASP A 10 6.05 -10.86 -2.76
CA ASP A 10 5.47 -12.18 -2.96
C ASP A 10 6.16 -12.84 -4.16
N VAL A 11 6.59 -14.08 -3.99
CA VAL A 11 7.25 -14.87 -5.04
C VAL A 11 6.37 -15.08 -6.28
N ASN A 12 5.05 -14.92 -6.13
CA ASN A 12 4.08 -15.04 -7.21
C ASN A 12 3.70 -13.69 -7.84
N ALA A 13 4.11 -12.57 -7.24
CA ALA A 13 3.83 -11.23 -7.76
C ALA A 13 4.96 -10.76 -8.68
N ALA A 14 4.60 -10.06 -9.76
CA ALA A 14 5.58 -9.50 -10.70
C ALA A 14 6.44 -8.40 -10.05
N HIS A 15 5.86 -7.67 -9.11
CA HIS A 15 6.54 -6.64 -8.32
C HIS A 15 6.09 -6.74 -6.85
N PRO A 16 6.94 -6.33 -5.89
CA PRO A 16 6.50 -6.12 -4.51
C PRO A 16 5.30 -5.18 -4.45
N TYR A 17 4.35 -5.38 -3.55
CA TYR A 17 3.16 -4.53 -3.36
C TYR A 17 3.16 -3.84 -1.99
N VAL A 18 2.35 -2.80 -1.82
CA VAL A 18 2.23 -2.05 -0.57
C VAL A 18 0.87 -2.29 0.06
N LEU A 19 0.85 -2.82 1.27
CA LEU A 19 -0.34 -2.85 2.11
C LEU A 19 -0.51 -1.55 2.86
N VAL A 20 -1.76 -1.10 3.00
CA VAL A 20 -2.15 0.13 3.70
C VAL A 20 -3.12 -0.22 4.81
N GLY A 21 -2.83 0.28 6.02
CA GLY A 21 -3.65 0.08 7.21
C GLY A 21 -3.81 1.36 8.03
N LEU A 22 -4.69 1.32 9.03
CA LEU A 22 -4.80 2.35 10.05
C LEU A 22 -4.31 1.81 11.38
N LEU A 23 -3.50 2.62 12.06
CA LEU A 23 -3.07 2.37 13.43
C LEU A 23 -3.81 3.29 14.39
N GLY A 24 -4.19 2.76 15.54
CA GLY A 24 -4.64 3.54 16.68
C GLY A 24 -3.59 4.54 17.14
N ASP A 25 -4.00 5.60 17.86
CA ASP A 25 -3.09 6.68 18.26
C ASP A 25 -1.94 6.20 19.18
N ALA A 26 -2.21 5.18 19.99
CA ALA A 26 -1.21 4.52 20.85
C ALA A 26 -0.52 3.31 20.18
N GLU A 27 -0.95 2.90 18.98
CA GLU A 27 -0.36 1.76 18.29
C GLU A 27 0.94 2.15 17.60
N THR A 28 1.96 1.31 17.79
CA THR A 28 3.23 1.44 17.07
C THR A 28 3.19 0.51 15.87
N HIS A 29 3.60 1.04 14.73
CA HIS A 29 3.70 0.25 13.51
C HIS A 29 4.68 -0.91 13.72
N ARG A 30 4.18 -2.13 13.51
CA ARG A 30 4.99 -3.35 13.45
C ARG A 30 4.65 -4.04 12.13
N PRO A 31 5.64 -4.26 11.24
CA PRO A 31 5.39 -4.91 9.97
C PRO A 31 4.68 -6.26 10.14
N GLY A 32 3.66 -6.52 9.34
CA GLY A 32 2.83 -7.73 9.40
C GLY A 32 1.88 -7.82 10.59
N CYS A 33 1.80 -6.78 11.44
CA CYS A 33 0.93 -6.73 12.61
C CYS A 33 -0.07 -5.57 12.54
N PHE A 34 -0.71 -5.36 11.40
CA PHE A 34 -1.87 -4.50 11.26
C PHE A 34 -2.91 -5.13 10.33
N GLU A 35 -4.18 -4.74 10.46
CA GLU A 35 -5.25 -5.17 9.55
C GLU A 35 -5.25 -4.25 8.30
N PRO A 36 -4.80 -4.72 7.13
CA PRO A 36 -4.80 -3.90 5.92
C PRO A 36 -6.23 -3.72 5.40
N PHE A 37 -6.52 -2.52 4.89
CA PHE A 37 -7.79 -2.23 4.21
C PHE A 37 -7.60 -1.98 2.72
N MET A 38 -6.36 -1.78 2.27
CA MET A 38 -6.03 -1.46 0.89
C MET A 38 -4.66 -2.04 0.51
N GLU A 39 -4.51 -2.39 -0.75
CA GLU A 39 -3.27 -2.80 -1.39
C GLU A 39 -3.00 -1.92 -2.62
N LEU A 40 -1.74 -1.53 -2.80
CA LEU A 40 -1.23 -0.84 -3.98
C LEU A 40 -0.20 -1.74 -4.67
N ALA A 41 -0.40 -2.03 -5.95
CA ALA A 41 0.49 -2.86 -6.75
C ALA A 41 0.78 -2.21 -8.10
N VAL A 42 1.87 -2.62 -8.74
CA VAL A 42 2.12 -2.37 -10.16
C VAL A 42 1.86 -3.67 -10.92
N GLU A 43 0.92 -3.64 -11.86
CA GLU A 43 0.61 -4.80 -12.72
C GLU A 43 1.57 -4.89 -13.91
N LYS A 44 1.54 -6.04 -14.59
CA LYS A 44 2.19 -6.17 -15.91
C LYS A 44 1.59 -5.14 -16.86
N GLY A 45 2.43 -4.26 -17.41
CA GLY A 45 1.99 -3.11 -18.22
C GLY A 45 2.00 -1.77 -17.47
N ASP A 46 2.75 -1.70 -16.37
CA ASP A 46 3.12 -0.47 -15.66
C ASP A 46 1.95 0.33 -15.08
N ASN A 47 0.77 -0.28 -14.96
CA ASN A 47 -0.40 0.36 -14.37
C ASN A 47 -0.40 0.22 -12.84
N LEU A 48 -0.78 1.29 -12.14
CA LEU A 48 -1.10 1.25 -10.73
C LEU A 48 -2.44 0.53 -10.53
N LYS A 49 -2.41 -0.57 -9.77
CA LYS A 49 -3.59 -1.30 -9.31
C LYS A 49 -3.84 -0.98 -7.84
N LEU A 50 -5.11 -0.78 -7.51
CA LEU A 50 -5.56 -0.61 -6.14
C LEU A 50 -6.62 -1.66 -5.83
N SER A 51 -6.41 -2.41 -4.74
CA SER A 51 -7.38 -3.36 -4.21
C SER A 51 -7.87 -2.84 -2.85
N ILE A 52 -9.19 -2.86 -2.61
CA ILE A 52 -9.78 -2.53 -1.31
C ILE A 52 -10.27 -3.83 -0.68
N TYR A 53 -9.81 -4.11 0.54
CA TYR A 53 -10.16 -5.33 1.23
C TYR A 53 -11.42 -5.14 2.10
N PRO A 54 -12.21 -6.20 2.29
CA PRO A 54 -13.30 -6.18 3.26
C PRO A 54 -12.74 -6.00 4.67
N THR A 55 -13.33 -5.07 5.42
CA THR A 55 -13.00 -4.80 6.82
C THR A 55 -14.22 -5.07 7.71
N LYS A 56 -14.00 -5.30 9.02
CA LYS A 56 -15.10 -5.50 9.99
C LYS A 56 -15.98 -4.26 10.16
N SER A 57 -15.38 -3.09 9.95
CA SER A 57 -16.02 -1.77 10.06
C SER A 57 -15.53 -0.86 8.94
N SER A 58 -16.34 0.13 8.56
CA SER A 58 -15.94 1.14 7.58
C SER A 58 -14.64 1.85 7.98
N VAL A 59 -13.77 2.09 7.01
CA VAL A 59 -12.53 2.85 7.19
C VAL A 59 -12.79 4.32 6.85
N SER A 60 -12.64 5.20 7.83
CA SER A 60 -12.77 6.65 7.66
C SER A 60 -11.39 7.28 7.52
N LEU A 61 -11.15 7.96 6.41
CA LEU A 61 -9.90 8.67 6.13
C LEU A 61 -10.14 10.18 6.07
N THR A 62 -9.18 10.96 6.56
CA THR A 62 -9.16 12.41 6.32
C THR A 62 -8.71 12.70 4.89
N VAL A 63 -8.88 13.95 4.44
CA VAL A 63 -8.41 14.38 3.11
C VAL A 63 -6.89 14.25 3.02
N GLU A 64 -6.16 14.60 4.08
CA GLU A 64 -4.71 14.51 4.15
C GLU A 64 -4.22 13.05 4.06
N GLN A 65 -4.98 12.11 4.63
CA GLN A 65 -4.68 10.68 4.52
C GLN A 65 -4.90 10.16 3.10
N TRP A 66 -5.95 10.63 2.41
CA TRP A 66 -6.13 10.34 0.98
C TRP A 66 -4.98 10.86 0.13
N GLU A 67 -4.53 12.08 0.39
CA GLU A 67 -3.38 12.68 -0.29
C GLU A 67 -2.08 11.91 -0.01
N GLU A 68 -1.86 11.49 1.23
CA GLU A 68 -0.68 10.69 1.61
C GLU A 68 -0.64 9.36 0.85
N ILE A 69 -1.78 8.65 0.76
CA ILE A 69 -1.89 7.39 0.00
C ILE A 69 -1.54 7.64 -1.47
N ALA A 70 -2.11 8.68 -2.09
CA ALA A 70 -1.84 9.00 -3.49
C ALA A 70 -0.35 9.35 -3.73
N GLN A 71 0.25 10.14 -2.83
CA GLN A 71 1.67 10.49 -2.92
C GLN A 71 2.58 9.26 -2.79
N LYS A 72 2.27 8.35 -1.87
CA LYS A 72 3.02 7.10 -1.71
C LYS A 72 2.84 6.16 -2.89
N ALA A 73 1.62 6.02 -3.42
CA ALA A 73 1.35 5.24 -4.63
C ALA A 73 2.20 5.72 -5.81
N ARG A 74 2.28 7.04 -6.03
CA ARG A 74 3.12 7.64 -7.09
C ARG A 74 4.62 7.35 -6.90
N ARG A 75 5.13 7.48 -5.67
CA ARG A 75 6.55 7.19 -5.36
C ARG A 75 6.87 5.70 -5.53
N TYR A 76 5.98 4.85 -5.05
CA TYR A 76 6.09 3.40 -5.19
C TYR A 76 6.10 3.00 -6.68
N HIS A 77 5.16 3.49 -7.48
CA HIS A 77 5.10 3.26 -8.93
C HIS A 77 6.39 3.64 -9.64
N ALA A 78 6.86 4.88 -9.43
CA ALA A 78 8.12 5.35 -10.02
C ALA A 78 9.32 4.47 -9.62
N ARG A 79 9.36 3.99 -8.37
CA ARG A 79 10.41 3.09 -7.87
C ARG A 79 10.34 1.71 -8.53
N MET A 80 9.15 1.15 -8.74
CA MET A 80 9.00 -0.15 -9.39
C MET A 80 9.44 -0.09 -10.86
N LEU A 81 9.12 0.99 -11.57
CA LEU A 81 9.53 1.17 -12.97
C LEU A 81 11.03 1.46 -13.12
N ALA A 82 11.63 2.20 -12.19
CA ALA A 82 13.07 2.47 -12.21
C ALA A 82 13.94 1.24 -11.89
N GLY A 83 13.36 0.22 -11.24
CA GLY A 83 14.03 -1.05 -10.91
C GLY A 83 13.85 -2.15 -11.96
N GLY A 84 13.17 -1.87 -13.07
CA GLY A 84 12.98 -2.82 -14.16
C GLY A 84 14.25 -2.98 -15.00
N GLU A 85 15.18 -3.82 -14.57
CA GLU A 85 15.96 -4.57 -15.55
C GLU A 85 14.96 -5.43 -16.34
N GLU A 86 15.02 -5.31 -17.67
CA GLU A 86 14.26 -6.13 -18.61
C GLU A 86 14.36 -7.60 -18.18
N TRP A 87 13.20 -8.21 -17.93
CA TRP A 87 13.10 -9.66 -17.68
C TRP A 87 13.38 -10.45 -18.96
#